data_AF-A0A9E6DUJ1-F1
#
_entry.id   AF-A0A9E6DUJ1-F1
#
_cell.length_a   1.000
_cell.length_b   1.000
_cell.length_c   1.000
_cell.angle_alpha   90.00
_cell.angle_beta   90.00
_cell.angle_gamma   90.00
#
_symmetry.space_group_name_H-M   'P 1'
#
loop_
_entity.id
_entity.type
_entity.pdbx_description
1 polymer ?
#
loop_
_entity_poly.entity_id
_entity_poly.type
_entity_poly.pdbx_seq_one_letter_code
_entity_poly.pdbx_strand_id
1 'polypeptide(L)'
;MCKMLKQPLERMTDADGNNPGVQSISTNANRVSWQGQVIHLSGRQWQPYDDGSWLVVFMESHSRYNMMLHYPAKPEWDQVQQDFYNHWKLHAIAWLRAEGFIQNDDHGMQVLDNIEDYFERTKVHRFRNLDRSIGAHITEIQYYLHSLFDDQKPRNFNSDEAWELSIFINQQPRKINGQRSKKHQFTPVDRFIDDVLYRFSSGISVTSYPNIEPGDFPCPYPQQPVLRLLK
;
A
#
# COMPACT_ATOMS: atom_id res chain seq x y z
N MET A 1 -7.15 -7.74 -9.13
CA MET A 1 -8.47 -7.15 -8.78
C MET A 1 -9.64 -7.46 -9.71
N CYS A 2 -9.66 -7.00 -10.96
CA CYS A 2 -10.92 -6.86 -11.75
C CYS A 2 -11.62 -8.16 -12.15
N LYS A 3 -10.92 -9.31 -12.22
CA LYS A 3 -11.57 -10.57 -12.61
C LYS A 3 -12.58 -11.05 -11.57
N MET A 4 -12.31 -10.81 -10.28
CA MET A 4 -13.19 -11.24 -9.18
C MET A 4 -14.29 -10.22 -8.88
N LEU A 5 -13.98 -8.92 -8.99
CA LEU A 5 -14.97 -7.84 -8.84
C LEU A 5 -15.78 -7.56 -10.13
N LYS A 6 -15.48 -8.25 -11.24
CA LYS A 6 -16.18 -8.15 -12.54
C LYS A 6 -16.24 -6.73 -13.16
N GLN A 7 -15.38 -5.80 -12.75
CA GLN A 7 -15.36 -4.46 -13.35
C GLN A 7 -14.60 -4.40 -14.68
N PRO A 8 -15.13 -3.69 -15.70
CA PRO A 8 -14.46 -3.50 -16.98
C PRO A 8 -13.44 -2.36 -16.90
N LEU A 9 -12.35 -2.56 -16.14
CA LEU A 9 -11.23 -1.60 -16.15
C LEU A 9 -10.35 -1.81 -17.39
N GLU A 10 -9.88 -0.70 -17.97
CA GLU A 10 -8.90 -0.70 -19.04
C GLU A 10 -7.63 -1.43 -18.62
N ARG A 11 -7.00 -2.14 -19.56
CA ARG A 11 -5.73 -2.81 -19.30
C ARG A 11 -4.59 -1.83 -19.51
N MET A 12 -3.64 -1.80 -18.59
CA MET A 12 -2.42 -1.02 -18.76
C MET A 12 -1.61 -1.59 -19.94
N THR A 13 -1.27 -0.78 -20.94
CA THR A 13 -0.41 -1.19 -22.06
C THR A 13 0.99 -0.58 -21.93
N ASP A 14 1.97 -1.17 -22.61
CA ASP A 14 3.26 -0.51 -22.79
C ASP A 14 3.15 0.66 -23.79
N ALA A 15 4.27 1.38 -24.00
CA ALA A 15 4.32 2.56 -24.86
C ALA A 15 3.91 2.29 -26.31
N ASP A 16 4.01 1.04 -26.77
CA ASP A 16 3.68 0.61 -28.12
C ASP A 16 2.29 -0.05 -28.20
N GLY A 17 1.52 -0.03 -27.10
CA GLY A 17 0.20 -0.68 -27.03
C GLY A 17 0.27 -2.20 -26.87
N ASN A 18 1.47 -2.77 -26.69
CA ASN A 18 1.69 -4.20 -26.57
C ASN A 18 1.52 -4.68 -25.11
N ASN A 19 1.45 -6.00 -24.93
CA ASN A 19 1.37 -6.69 -23.63
C ASN A 19 0.30 -6.12 -22.66
N PRO A 20 -0.98 -6.04 -23.08
CA PRO A 20 -2.01 -5.39 -22.29
C PRO A 20 -2.27 -6.12 -20.96
N GLY A 21 -1.99 -5.42 -19.86
CA GLY A 21 -2.33 -5.78 -18.50
C GLY A 21 -1.28 -6.60 -17.78
N VAL A 22 0.01 -6.50 -18.11
CA VAL A 22 1.14 -7.12 -17.38
C VAL A 22 2.30 -6.15 -17.14
N GLN A 23 1.98 -4.88 -16.93
CA GLN A 23 2.95 -3.80 -16.90
C GLN A 23 3.49 -3.56 -15.49
N SER A 24 4.79 -3.39 -15.35
CA SER A 24 5.36 -3.06 -14.04
C SER A 24 4.93 -1.66 -13.63
N ILE A 25 4.44 -1.53 -12.39
CA ILE A 25 4.11 -0.23 -11.80
C ILE A 25 5.26 0.29 -10.95
N SER A 26 5.37 1.61 -10.84
CA SER A 26 6.42 2.25 -10.05
C SER A 26 5.96 3.53 -9.37
N THR A 27 6.43 3.69 -8.14
CA THR A 27 6.35 4.90 -7.35
C THR A 27 7.68 5.64 -7.41
N ASN A 28 7.59 6.96 -7.55
CA ASN A 28 8.71 7.90 -7.59
C ASN A 28 8.25 9.23 -7.01
N ALA A 29 9.11 10.25 -6.99
CA ALA A 29 8.80 11.56 -6.42
C ALA A 29 7.44 12.15 -6.85
N ASN A 30 6.97 11.89 -8.07
CA ASN A 30 5.76 12.52 -8.63
C ASN A 30 4.53 11.59 -8.68
N ARG A 31 4.67 10.31 -8.38
CA ARG A 31 3.58 9.33 -8.55
C ARG A 31 3.64 8.27 -7.47
N VAL A 32 2.49 7.95 -6.88
CA VAL A 32 2.29 6.76 -6.06
C VAL A 32 1.47 5.73 -6.83
N SER A 33 1.93 4.48 -6.81
CA SER A 33 1.28 3.35 -7.48
C SER A 33 1.07 2.21 -6.50
N TRP A 34 -0.18 1.77 -6.42
CA TRP A 34 -0.60 0.60 -5.64
C TRP A 34 -1.18 -0.46 -6.56
N GLN A 35 -0.89 -1.72 -6.26
CA GLN A 35 -1.55 -2.85 -6.91
C GLN A 35 -2.31 -3.66 -5.88
N GLY A 36 -3.54 -4.04 -6.24
CA GLY A 36 -4.38 -4.79 -5.34
C GLY A 36 -4.84 -6.15 -5.85
N GLN A 37 -4.90 -7.08 -4.91
CA GLN A 37 -5.29 -8.47 -5.09
C GLN A 37 -6.50 -8.78 -4.21
N VAL A 38 -7.44 -9.55 -4.76
CA VAL A 38 -8.62 -10.02 -4.02
C VAL A 38 -8.40 -11.48 -3.67
N ILE A 39 -8.69 -11.82 -2.42
CA ILE A 39 -8.64 -13.17 -1.87
C ILE A 39 -10.04 -13.48 -1.34
N HIS A 40 -10.64 -14.56 -1.81
CA HIS A 40 -11.87 -15.09 -1.23
C HIS A 40 -11.48 -16.14 -0.20
N LEU A 41 -11.82 -15.90 1.07
CA LEU A 41 -11.50 -16.75 2.22
C LEU A 41 -12.51 -17.90 2.32
N SER A 42 -12.61 -18.66 1.23
CA SER A 42 -13.53 -19.78 1.11
C SER A 42 -13.00 -20.89 0.21
N GLY A 43 -13.49 -22.11 0.44
CA GLY A 43 -13.15 -23.30 -0.31
C GLY A 43 -11.99 -24.08 0.30
N ARG A 44 -11.62 -25.19 -0.37
CA ARG A 44 -10.70 -26.21 0.16
C ARG A 44 -9.36 -25.66 0.67
N GLN A 45 -8.84 -24.61 0.05
CA GLN A 45 -7.54 -24.05 0.42
C GLN A 45 -7.55 -23.39 1.80
N TRP A 46 -8.71 -22.93 2.28
CA TRP A 46 -8.82 -22.21 3.55
C TRP A 46 -9.30 -23.09 4.72
N GLN A 47 -9.81 -24.29 4.43
CA GLN A 47 -10.31 -25.21 5.45
C GLN A 47 -9.26 -25.51 6.54
N PRO A 48 -9.65 -25.56 7.84
CA PRO A 48 -11.03 -25.54 8.35
C PRO A 48 -11.67 -24.14 8.41
N TYR A 49 -10.93 -23.09 8.05
CA TYR A 49 -11.44 -21.73 7.98
C TYR A 49 -12.19 -21.48 6.65
N ASP A 50 -13.49 -21.24 6.69
CA ASP A 50 -14.29 -20.99 5.48
C ASP A 50 -15.53 -20.16 5.84
N ASP A 51 -15.30 -18.89 6.15
CA ASP A 51 -16.37 -17.97 6.55
C ASP A 51 -17.04 -17.26 5.36
N GLY A 52 -16.53 -17.49 4.13
CA GLY A 52 -17.07 -16.85 2.92
C GLY A 52 -16.68 -15.39 2.74
N SER A 53 -15.82 -14.85 3.60
CA SER A 53 -15.43 -13.45 3.57
C SER A 53 -14.40 -13.15 2.48
N TRP A 54 -14.16 -11.86 2.27
CA TRP A 54 -13.33 -11.34 1.20
C TRP A 54 -12.25 -10.46 1.80
N LEU A 55 -11.02 -10.65 1.34
CA LEU A 55 -9.88 -9.84 1.73
C LEU A 55 -9.30 -9.16 0.49
N VAL A 56 -9.13 -7.85 0.57
CA VAL A 56 -8.47 -7.06 -0.45
C VAL A 56 -7.10 -6.64 0.08
N VAL A 57 -6.04 -7.10 -0.56
CA VAL A 57 -4.67 -6.74 -0.23
C VAL A 57 -4.18 -5.72 -1.24
N PHE A 58 -3.82 -4.53 -0.78
CA PHE A 58 -3.11 -3.54 -1.56
C PHE A 58 -1.63 -3.56 -1.23
N MET A 59 -0.78 -3.40 -2.24
CA MET A 59 0.65 -3.31 -2.08
C MET A 59 1.20 -2.10 -2.85
N GLU A 60 1.96 -1.27 -2.15
CA GLU A 60 2.66 -0.14 -2.75
C GLU A 60 3.91 -0.63 -3.47
N SER A 61 4.12 -0.12 -4.69
CA SER A 61 5.12 -0.64 -5.62
C SER A 61 6.58 -0.45 -5.20
N HIS A 62 6.91 0.57 -4.40
CA HIS A 62 8.29 0.90 -3.99
C HIS A 62 8.65 0.38 -2.59
N SER A 63 7.90 0.83 -1.59
CA SER A 63 8.01 0.46 -0.18
C SER A 63 7.63 -1.00 0.07
N ARG A 64 6.84 -1.63 -0.82
CA ARG A 64 6.22 -2.94 -0.58
C ARG A 64 5.36 -2.96 0.67
N TYR A 65 4.93 -1.78 1.12
CA TYR A 65 3.96 -1.63 2.19
C TYR A 65 2.64 -2.23 1.75
N ASN A 66 1.99 -2.96 2.66
CA ASN A 66 0.74 -3.63 2.39
C ASN A 66 -0.39 -3.09 3.27
N MET A 67 -1.59 -2.98 2.71
CA MET A 67 -2.82 -2.70 3.47
C MET A 67 -3.81 -3.82 3.18
N MET A 68 -4.51 -4.27 4.21
CA MET A 68 -5.50 -5.34 4.10
C MET A 68 -6.87 -4.81 4.49
N LEU A 69 -7.86 -5.03 3.64
CA LEU A 69 -9.24 -4.64 3.88
C LEU A 69 -10.14 -5.87 3.85
N HIS A 70 -10.74 -6.17 4.99
CA HIS A 70 -11.67 -7.28 5.15
C HIS A 70 -13.10 -6.87 4.84
N TYR A 71 -13.84 -7.79 4.23
CA TYR A 71 -15.24 -7.61 3.88
C TYR A 71 -16.02 -8.89 4.17
N PRO A 72 -17.06 -8.85 5.03
CA PRO A 72 -17.92 -10.01 5.30
C PRO A 72 -18.69 -10.52 4.09
N ALA A 73 -18.89 -9.65 3.09
CA ALA A 73 -19.53 -9.98 1.82
C ALA A 73 -18.66 -9.47 0.67
N LYS A 74 -18.93 -9.95 -0.54
CA LYS A 74 -18.21 -9.49 -1.73
C LYS A 74 -18.34 -7.97 -1.87
N PRO A 75 -17.23 -7.21 -1.84
CA PRO A 75 -17.31 -5.76 -1.92
C PRO A 75 -17.51 -5.31 -3.37
N GLU A 76 -18.15 -4.16 -3.53
CA GLU A 76 -18.15 -3.43 -4.80
C GLU A 76 -16.90 -2.54 -4.89
N TRP A 77 -16.48 -2.21 -6.11
CA TRP A 77 -15.24 -1.47 -6.29
C TRP A 77 -15.26 -0.07 -5.68
N ASP A 78 -16.38 0.64 -5.77
CA ASP A 78 -16.47 2.00 -5.24
C ASP A 78 -16.27 2.02 -3.72
N GLN A 79 -16.78 0.98 -3.04
CA GLN A 79 -16.53 0.73 -1.62
C GLN A 79 -15.03 0.47 -1.38
N VAL A 80 -14.42 -0.45 -2.13
CA VAL A 80 -12.99 -0.77 -2.02
C VAL A 80 -12.11 0.47 -2.23
N GLN A 81 -12.47 1.31 -3.19
CA GLN A 81 -11.72 2.52 -3.49
C GLN A 81 -11.83 3.56 -2.36
N GLN A 82 -13.03 3.79 -1.85
CA GLN A 82 -13.23 4.69 -0.71
C GLN A 82 -12.51 4.20 0.54
N ASP A 83 -12.62 2.90 0.83
CA ASP A 83 -11.97 2.31 1.99
C ASP A 83 -10.46 2.33 1.87
N PHE A 84 -9.92 2.13 0.67
CA PHE A 84 -8.49 2.27 0.40
C PHE A 84 -7.99 3.67 0.75
N TYR A 85 -8.70 4.73 0.34
CA TYR A 85 -8.31 6.09 0.69
C TYR A 85 -8.36 6.34 2.20
N ASN A 86 -9.41 5.88 2.87
CA ASN A 86 -9.54 6.01 4.31
C ASN A 86 -8.44 5.25 5.05
N HIS A 87 -8.15 4.01 4.63
CA HIS A 87 -7.07 3.21 5.22
C HIS A 87 -5.72 3.84 4.99
N TRP A 88 -5.43 4.36 3.79
CA TRP A 88 -4.15 5.01 3.54
C TRP A 88 -3.93 6.21 4.48
N LYS A 89 -4.95 7.07 4.65
CA LYS A 89 -4.91 8.17 5.64
C LYS A 89 -4.67 7.66 7.06
N LEU A 90 -5.42 6.64 7.48
CA LEU A 90 -5.29 6.07 8.83
C LEU A 90 -3.90 5.49 9.07
N HIS A 91 -3.37 4.69 8.13
CA HIS A 91 -2.02 4.13 8.23
C HIS A 91 -0.97 5.23 8.28
N ALA A 92 -1.07 6.26 7.42
CA ALA A 92 -0.14 7.38 7.41
C ALA A 92 -0.11 8.10 8.76
N ILE A 93 -1.27 8.51 9.28
CA ILE A 93 -1.35 9.22 10.57
C ILE A 93 -0.93 8.32 11.73
N ALA A 94 -1.33 7.04 11.74
CA ALA A 94 -0.96 6.10 12.79
C ALA A 94 0.56 5.95 12.91
N TRP A 95 1.27 5.78 11.79
CA TRP A 95 2.73 5.67 11.80
C TRP A 95 3.42 6.97 12.15
N LEU A 96 3.00 8.09 11.57
CA LEU A 96 3.62 9.38 11.89
C LEU A 96 3.42 9.78 13.36
N ARG A 97 2.29 9.42 13.98
CA ARG A 97 2.07 9.58 15.43
C ARG A 97 2.93 8.61 16.24
N ALA A 98 2.98 7.33 15.85
CA ALA A 98 3.75 6.31 16.55
C ALA A 98 5.26 6.63 16.58
N GLU A 99 5.79 7.18 15.49
CA GLU A 99 7.20 7.59 15.36
C GLU A 99 7.47 9.03 15.88
N GLY A 100 6.43 9.73 16.37
CA GLY A 100 6.58 11.04 17.00
C GLY A 100 6.77 12.24 16.06
N PHE A 101 6.51 12.09 14.76
CA PHE A 101 6.52 13.21 13.80
C PHE A 101 5.31 14.12 13.98
N ILE A 102 4.14 13.55 14.29
CA ILE A 102 2.95 14.30 14.68
C ILE A 102 3.00 14.54 16.19
N GLN A 103 3.31 15.78 16.57
CA GLN A 103 3.49 16.18 17.98
C GLN A 103 2.21 16.72 18.63
N ASN A 104 1.26 17.17 17.82
CA ASN A 104 -0.01 17.74 18.24
C ASN A 104 -1.06 17.52 17.15
N ASP A 105 -2.32 17.86 17.45
CA ASP A 105 -3.42 17.64 16.50
C ASP A 105 -3.34 18.54 15.26
N ASP A 106 -2.75 19.74 15.36
CA ASP A 106 -2.55 20.62 14.21
C ASP A 106 -1.61 20.00 13.16
N HIS A 107 -0.52 19.35 13.60
CA HIS A 107 0.36 18.59 12.68
C HIS A 107 -0.43 17.47 12.00
N GLY A 108 -1.29 16.78 12.75
CA GLY A 108 -2.11 15.70 12.20
C GLY A 108 -3.11 16.20 11.16
N MET A 109 -3.78 17.33 11.44
CA MET A 109 -4.70 17.97 10.51
C MET A 109 -3.98 18.44 9.24
N GLN A 110 -2.81 19.07 9.39
CA GLN A 110 -2.01 19.51 8.24
C GLN A 110 -1.62 18.34 7.31
N VAL A 111 -1.22 17.20 7.88
CA VAL A 111 -0.91 16.01 7.08
C VAL A 111 -2.14 15.48 6.36
N LEU A 112 -3.30 15.43 7.03
CA LEU A 112 -4.56 15.00 6.41
C LEU A 112 -4.97 15.93 5.26
N ASP A 113 -4.90 17.25 5.46
CA ASP A 113 -5.22 18.25 4.44
C ASP A 113 -4.30 18.10 3.22
N ASN A 114 -3.01 17.86 3.42
CA ASN A 114 -2.05 17.61 2.35
C ASN A 114 -2.35 16.32 1.58
N ILE A 115 -2.82 15.28 2.25
CA ILE A 115 -3.24 14.03 1.60
C ILE A 115 -4.48 14.27 0.72
N GLU A 116 -5.48 15.00 1.23
CA GLU A 116 -6.69 15.33 0.47
C GLU A 116 -6.37 16.18 -0.77
N ASP A 117 -5.57 17.26 -0.61
CA ASP A 117 -5.12 18.10 -1.74
C ASP A 117 -4.37 17.27 -2.80
N TYR A 118 -3.52 16.32 -2.38
CA TYR A 118 -2.84 15.43 -3.31
C TYR A 118 -3.82 14.58 -4.13
N PHE A 119 -4.84 13.99 -3.49
CA PHE A 119 -5.84 13.19 -4.19
C PHE A 119 -6.70 14.00 -5.15
N GLU A 120 -7.10 15.21 -4.76
CA GLU A 120 -7.84 16.13 -5.61
C GLU A 120 -7.04 16.51 -6.88
N ARG A 121 -5.74 16.74 -6.73
CA ARG A 121 -4.86 17.16 -7.84
C ARG A 121 -4.45 16.02 -8.77
N THR A 122 -4.16 14.84 -8.23
CA THR A 122 -3.50 13.76 -9.00
C THR A 122 -4.42 12.89 -9.84
N LYS A 123 -5.75 13.12 -9.81
CA LYS A 123 -6.76 12.39 -10.61
C LYS A 123 -6.48 10.89 -10.69
N VAL A 124 -6.87 10.14 -9.67
CA VAL A 124 -6.54 8.71 -9.54
C VAL A 124 -6.91 7.91 -10.79
N HIS A 125 -5.88 7.39 -11.47
CA HIS A 125 -6.03 6.51 -12.62
C HIS A 125 -6.12 5.05 -12.18
N ARG A 126 -6.97 4.28 -12.89
CA ARG A 126 -7.35 2.93 -12.50
C ARG A 126 -7.17 1.99 -13.68
N PHE A 127 -6.44 0.91 -13.46
CA PHE A 127 -6.15 -0.06 -14.52
C PHE A 127 -6.27 -1.48 -14.03
N ARG A 128 -6.69 -2.36 -14.93
CA ARG A 128 -6.50 -3.79 -14.79
C ARG A 128 -5.05 -4.14 -15.10
N ASN A 129 -4.35 -4.59 -14.08
CA ASN A 129 -2.99 -5.09 -14.20
C ASN A 129 -2.85 -6.50 -13.60
N LEU A 130 -2.06 -7.35 -14.23
CA LEU A 130 -1.69 -8.71 -13.84
C LEU A 130 -0.17 -8.84 -13.70
N ASP A 131 0.51 -7.73 -13.40
CA ASP A 131 1.93 -7.75 -13.07
C ASP A 131 2.18 -8.76 -11.94
N ARG A 132 3.09 -9.69 -12.22
CA ARG A 132 3.47 -10.78 -11.33
C ARG A 132 4.44 -10.34 -10.25
N SER A 133 4.97 -9.11 -10.31
CA SER A 133 5.93 -8.60 -9.32
C SER A 133 5.39 -8.60 -7.89
N ILE A 134 4.06 -8.53 -7.70
CA ILE A 134 3.43 -8.66 -6.38
C ILE A 134 3.06 -10.09 -6.01
N GLY A 135 3.08 -11.03 -6.96
CA GLY A 135 2.55 -12.39 -6.75
C GLY A 135 3.24 -13.13 -5.61
N ALA A 136 4.57 -13.01 -5.53
CA ALA A 136 5.35 -13.59 -4.43
C ALA A 136 4.96 -13.02 -3.06
N HIS A 137 4.68 -11.72 -2.99
CA HIS A 137 4.26 -11.07 -1.76
C HIS A 137 2.83 -11.44 -1.35
N ILE A 138 1.93 -11.67 -2.32
CA ILE A 138 0.60 -12.21 -2.03
C ILE A 138 0.71 -13.63 -1.47
N THR A 139 1.57 -14.48 -2.04
CA THR A 139 1.80 -15.83 -1.50
C THR A 139 2.31 -15.80 -0.07
N GLU A 140 3.22 -14.87 0.25
CA GLU A 140 3.71 -14.66 1.61
C GLU A 140 2.58 -14.21 2.57
N ILE A 141 1.71 -13.30 2.13
CA ILE A 141 0.53 -12.88 2.93
C ILE A 141 -0.41 -14.07 3.17
N GLN A 142 -0.65 -14.90 2.16
CA GLN A 142 -1.44 -16.12 2.33
C GLN A 142 -0.80 -17.09 3.32
N TYR A 143 0.53 -17.23 3.30
CA TYR A 143 1.25 -18.02 4.30
C TYR A 143 1.03 -17.48 5.73
N TYR A 144 1.12 -16.18 5.93
CA TYR A 144 0.84 -15.57 7.23
C TYR A 144 -0.62 -15.77 7.68
N LEU A 145 -1.58 -15.65 6.76
CA LEU A 145 -2.99 -15.95 7.05
C LEU A 145 -3.20 -17.41 7.46
N HIS A 146 -2.58 -18.36 6.74
CA HIS A 146 -2.64 -19.77 7.11
C HIS A 146 -2.04 -20.03 8.50
N SER A 147 -0.85 -19.47 8.78
CA SER A 147 -0.24 -19.59 10.11
C SER A 147 -1.17 -19.03 11.19
N LEU A 148 -1.74 -17.84 10.97
CA LEU A 148 -2.68 -17.20 11.90
C LEU A 148 -3.89 -18.11 12.17
N PHE A 149 -4.47 -18.69 11.13
CA PHE A 149 -5.65 -19.55 11.25
C PHE A 149 -5.35 -20.90 11.89
N ASP A 150 -4.17 -21.48 11.61
CA ASP A 150 -3.74 -22.74 12.20
C ASP A 150 -3.41 -22.60 13.68
N ASP A 151 -2.72 -21.51 14.05
CA ASP A 151 -2.24 -21.25 15.41
C ASP A 151 -3.36 -20.77 16.33
N GLN A 152 -4.15 -19.79 15.89
CA GLN A 152 -5.14 -19.12 16.75
C GLN A 152 -6.54 -19.71 16.60
N LYS A 153 -6.83 -20.38 15.49
CA LYS A 153 -8.17 -20.90 15.13
C LYS A 153 -9.26 -19.87 15.43
N PRO A 154 -9.10 -18.63 14.92
CA PRO A 154 -10.00 -17.55 15.27
C PRO A 154 -11.41 -17.93 14.83
N ARG A 155 -12.41 -17.60 15.67
CA ARG A 155 -13.80 -17.88 15.33
C ARG A 155 -14.24 -17.06 14.11
N ASN A 156 -13.73 -15.84 13.99
CA ASN A 156 -13.97 -14.92 12.88
C ASN A 156 -12.63 -14.22 12.58
N PHE A 157 -12.33 -13.98 11.29
CA PHE A 157 -11.34 -12.99 10.86
C PHE A 157 -12.07 -11.71 10.48
N ASN A 158 -11.69 -10.56 11.03
CA ASN A 158 -12.34 -9.27 10.82
C ASN A 158 -11.36 -8.15 10.44
N SER A 159 -11.87 -6.93 10.31
CA SER A 159 -11.06 -5.76 9.90
C SER A 159 -9.92 -5.44 10.88
N ASP A 160 -10.10 -5.65 12.19
CA ASP A 160 -9.06 -5.38 13.19
C ASP A 160 -7.93 -6.41 13.06
N GLU A 161 -8.26 -7.68 12.87
CA GLU A 161 -7.26 -8.73 12.64
C GLU A 161 -6.52 -8.54 11.31
N ALA A 162 -7.22 -8.09 10.26
CA ALA A 162 -6.60 -7.73 8.99
C ALA A 162 -5.65 -6.53 9.15
N TRP A 163 -6.06 -5.52 9.93
CA TRP A 163 -5.23 -4.37 10.26
C TRP A 163 -3.97 -4.81 11.01
N GLU A 164 -4.10 -5.53 12.12
CA GLU A 164 -2.99 -6.02 12.95
C GLU A 164 -2.01 -6.87 12.13
N LEU A 165 -2.53 -7.78 11.31
CA LEU A 165 -1.71 -8.59 10.43
C LEU A 165 -0.93 -7.74 9.42
N SER A 166 -1.58 -6.73 8.83
CA SER A 166 -0.91 -5.82 7.91
C SER A 166 0.23 -5.05 8.59
N ILE A 167 0.00 -4.54 9.81
CA ILE A 167 1.00 -3.84 10.63
C ILE A 167 2.18 -4.77 10.92
N PHE A 168 1.91 -5.99 11.39
CA PHE A 168 2.92 -6.99 11.69
C PHE A 168 3.79 -7.30 10.46
N ILE A 169 3.17 -7.56 9.31
CA ILE A 169 3.89 -7.87 8.05
C ILE A 169 4.72 -6.67 7.57
N ASN A 170 4.23 -5.45 7.73
CA ASN A 170 4.95 -4.24 7.32
C ASN A 170 6.18 -3.92 8.17
N GLN A 171 6.26 -4.48 9.38
CA GLN A 171 7.45 -4.41 10.24
C GLN A 171 8.48 -5.51 9.92
N GLN A 172 8.14 -6.49 9.07
CA GLN A 172 9.07 -7.57 8.74
C GLN A 172 10.09 -7.10 7.69
N PRO A 173 11.40 -7.25 7.95
CA PRO A 173 12.43 -6.89 6.99
C PRO A 173 12.35 -7.69 5.68
N ARG A 174 12.36 -7.00 4.54
CA ARG A 174 12.32 -7.57 3.19
C ARG A 174 13.66 -7.44 2.48
N LYS A 175 13.91 -8.30 1.48
CA LYS A 175 15.11 -8.24 0.61
C LYS A 175 14.73 -7.99 -0.84
N ILE A 176 15.50 -7.16 -1.53
CA ILE A 176 15.35 -6.95 -2.98
C ILE A 176 15.95 -8.16 -3.75
N ASN A 177 15.16 -8.76 -4.64
CA ASN A 177 15.59 -9.74 -5.66
C ASN A 177 16.48 -10.90 -5.17
N GLY A 178 16.12 -11.57 -4.07
CA GLY A 178 16.82 -12.79 -3.63
C GLY A 178 18.29 -12.58 -3.25
N GLN A 179 18.77 -11.33 -3.21
CA GLN A 179 20.16 -11.03 -2.86
C GLN A 179 20.36 -11.25 -1.35
N ARG A 180 21.35 -12.07 -1.00
CA ARG A 180 21.58 -12.50 0.39
C ARG A 180 22.16 -11.40 1.30
N SER A 181 22.66 -10.30 0.75
CA SER A 181 23.38 -9.30 1.56
C SER A 181 22.44 -8.38 2.33
N LYS A 182 22.80 -8.07 3.59
CA LYS A 182 22.08 -7.11 4.46
C LYS A 182 21.95 -5.72 3.84
N LYS A 183 22.83 -5.35 2.90
CA LYS A 183 22.80 -4.05 2.21
C LYS A 183 21.55 -3.81 1.35
N HIS A 184 20.81 -4.86 1.01
CA HIS A 184 19.59 -4.78 0.18
C HIS A 184 18.34 -5.17 0.96
N GLN A 185 18.44 -5.12 2.30
CA GLN A 185 17.34 -5.33 3.21
C GLN A 185 16.69 -3.99 3.54
N PHE A 186 15.37 -3.96 3.67
CA PHE A 186 14.61 -2.77 4.07
C PHE A 186 13.36 -3.20 4.84
N THR A 187 12.84 -2.34 5.70
CA THR A 187 11.54 -2.55 6.33
C THR A 187 10.47 -1.79 5.52
N PRO A 188 9.35 -2.42 5.14
CA PRO A 188 8.30 -1.75 4.38
C PRO A 188 7.78 -0.48 5.06
N VAL A 189 7.58 -0.54 6.37
CA VAL A 189 7.08 0.59 7.16
C VAL A 189 8.01 1.80 7.10
N ASP A 190 9.33 1.61 7.22
CA ASP A 190 10.31 2.71 7.14
C ASP A 190 10.18 3.45 5.80
N ARG A 191 10.14 2.72 4.68
CA ARG A 191 9.99 3.32 3.34
C ARG A 191 8.64 3.99 3.13
N PHE A 192 7.59 3.46 3.75
CA PHE A 192 6.27 4.07 3.69
C PHE A 192 6.23 5.38 4.47
N ILE A 193 6.81 5.40 5.67
CA ILE A 193 6.97 6.62 6.48
C ILE A 193 7.77 7.66 5.72
N ASP A 194 8.92 7.29 5.15
CA ASP A 194 9.75 8.21 4.35
C ASP A 194 8.96 8.84 3.18
N ASP A 195 8.14 8.04 2.47
CA ASP A 195 7.28 8.54 1.39
C ASP A 195 6.21 9.50 1.90
N VAL A 196 5.53 9.15 2.99
CA VAL A 196 4.48 9.97 3.61
C VAL A 196 5.07 11.29 4.11
N LEU A 197 6.21 11.25 4.78
CA LEU A 197 6.91 12.43 5.28
C LEU A 197 7.26 13.39 4.13
N TYR A 198 7.87 12.86 3.08
CA TYR A 198 8.23 13.64 1.91
C TYR A 198 7.03 14.28 1.20
N ARG A 199 5.92 13.54 1.06
CA ARG A 199 4.77 14.02 0.28
C ARG A 199 3.80 14.90 1.06
N PHE A 200 3.58 14.59 2.33
CA PHE A 200 2.41 15.07 3.06
C PHE A 200 2.76 15.78 4.37
N SER A 201 4.01 15.75 4.80
CA SER A 201 4.45 16.35 6.07
C SER A 201 5.25 17.65 5.89
N SER A 202 5.04 18.35 4.78
CA SER A 202 5.61 19.69 4.59
C SER A 202 5.13 20.63 5.69
N GLY A 203 6.08 21.37 6.27
CA GLY A 203 5.86 22.35 7.34
C GLY A 203 5.85 21.80 8.78
N ILE A 204 5.98 20.48 9.00
CA ILE A 204 5.98 19.91 10.37
C ILE A 204 7.33 19.35 10.83
N SER A 205 8.37 19.36 9.98
CA SER A 205 9.70 18.91 10.40
C SER A 205 10.34 19.88 11.40
N VAL A 206 10.68 19.38 12.58
CA VAL A 206 11.52 20.10 13.55
C VAL A 206 13.01 20.03 13.22
N THR A 207 13.40 19.12 12.31
CA THR A 207 14.79 18.93 11.90
C THR A 207 15.07 19.72 10.64
N SER A 208 16.18 20.48 10.63
CA SER A 208 16.66 21.12 9.41
C SER A 208 17.58 20.17 8.64
N TYR A 209 17.33 20.03 7.33
CA TYR A 209 18.16 19.23 6.44
C TYR A 209 18.91 20.15 5.44
N PRO A 210 20.17 19.86 5.10
CA PRO A 210 20.89 20.65 4.10
C PRO A 210 20.17 20.66 2.75
N ASN A 211 19.98 21.84 2.18
CA ASN A 211 19.32 22.06 0.86
C ASN A 211 17.84 21.64 0.79
N ILE A 212 17.15 21.57 1.93
CA ILE A 212 15.71 21.34 2.03
C ILE A 212 15.09 22.52 2.78
N GLU A 213 13.87 22.93 2.41
CA GLU A 213 13.20 24.04 3.08
C GLU A 213 12.92 23.72 4.56
N PRO A 214 13.03 24.70 5.49
CA PRO A 214 12.69 24.48 6.88
C PRO A 214 11.25 23.99 7.03
N GLY A 215 11.06 22.92 7.80
CA GLY A 215 9.75 22.27 7.96
C GLY A 215 9.52 21.10 7.01
N ASP A 216 10.36 20.88 6.00
CA ASP A 216 10.20 19.80 5.03
C ASP A 216 11.10 18.58 5.29
N PHE A 217 10.76 17.47 4.64
CA PHE A 217 11.47 16.20 4.68
C PHE A 217 12.17 15.90 3.34
N PRO A 218 13.33 15.24 3.36
CA PRO A 218 14.06 14.91 2.14
C PRO A 218 13.32 13.90 1.27
N CYS A 219 13.48 14.01 -0.06
CA CYS A 219 12.95 13.03 -1.01
C CYS A 219 13.64 11.66 -0.84
N PRO A 220 12.89 10.56 -0.59
CA PRO A 220 13.49 9.23 -0.44
C PRO A 220 13.83 8.56 -1.77
N TYR A 221 13.45 9.18 -2.89
CA TYR A 221 13.67 8.63 -4.22
C TYR A 221 15.00 9.09 -4.80
N PRO A 222 15.85 8.15 -5.30
CA PRO A 222 17.14 8.50 -5.91
C PRO A 222 17.02 9.26 -7.24
N GLN A 223 15.80 9.42 -7.77
CA GLN A 223 15.54 10.11 -9.04
C GLN A 223 15.06 11.53 -8.76
N GLN A 224 15.85 12.54 -9.13
CA GLN A 224 15.28 13.86 -9.42
C GLN A 224 14.24 13.70 -10.54
N PRO A 225 13.09 14.40 -10.46
CA PRO A 225 11.93 14.08 -11.27
C PRO A 225 12.23 14.23 -12.75
N VAL A 226 12.25 13.12 -13.50
CA VAL A 226 12.04 13.19 -14.95
C VAL A 226 10.53 13.33 -15.14
N LEU A 227 10.07 14.57 -15.28
CA LEU A 227 8.72 14.89 -15.76
C LEU A 227 8.53 14.26 -17.15
N ARG A 228 8.17 12.99 -17.21
CA ARG A 228 7.45 12.43 -18.35
C ARG A 228 5.98 12.43 -17.98
N LEU A 229 5.35 13.56 -18.29
CA LEU A 229 3.90 13.64 -18.47
C LEU A 229 3.48 12.42 -19.29
N LEU A 230 2.70 11.52 -18.67
CA LEU A 230 1.84 10.65 -19.44
C LEU A 230 0.79 11.59 -20.05
N LYS A 231 0.88 11.77 -21.37
CA LYS A 231 -0.18 12.43 -22.15
C LYS A 231 -1.39 11.50 -22.22
#